data_AF-A0A953WH12-F1
#
_entry.id   AF-A0A953WH12-F1
#
_cell.length_a   1.000
_cell.length_b   1.000
_cell.length_c   1.000
_cell.angle_alpha   90.00
_cell.angle_beta   90.00
_cell.angle_gamma   90.00
#
_symmetry.space_group_name_H-M   'P 1'
#
loop_
_entity.id
_entity.type
_entity.pdbx_description
1 polymer ?
#
loop_
_entity_poly.entity_id
_entity_poly.type
_entity_poly.pdbx_seq_one_letter_code
_entity_poly.pdbx_strand_id
1 'polypeptide(L)'
;PMLVAVKLWAFGHFFATGQLNAFILFTAFLTYAIFDRVMVKRRGDTGPAPDSPTKLWADIVSVIGGIALYGAFVMSLHRLLIGVPVIPG
;
A
#
# COMPACT_ATOMS: atom_id res chain seq x y z
N PRO A 1 1.25 -6.50 14.30
CA PRO A 1 1.78 -5.15 14.61
C PRO A 1 1.21 -4.08 13.66
N MET A 2 1.34 -4.27 12.34
CA MET A 2 0.89 -3.30 11.31
C MET A 2 -0.63 -3.01 11.35
N LEU A 3 -1.48 -4.04 11.38
CA LEU A 3 -2.94 -3.87 11.37
C LEU A 3 -3.49 -3.12 12.60
N VAL A 4 -2.83 -3.23 13.75
CA VAL A 4 -3.22 -2.49 14.97
C VAL A 4 -2.88 -1.01 14.81
N ALA A 5 -1.70 -0.69 14.25
CA ALA A 5 -1.31 0.68 13.95
C ALA A 5 -2.25 1.34 12.94
N VAL A 6 -2.65 0.63 11.87
CA VAL A 6 -3.62 1.14 10.87
C VAL A 6 -4.97 1.49 11.52
N LYS A 7 -5.47 0.66 12.44
CA LYS A 7 -6.73 0.94 13.14
C LYS A 7 -6.66 2.20 14.01
N LEU A 8 -5.58 2.36 14.78
CA LEU A 8 -5.36 3.53 15.64
C LEU A 8 -5.17 4.81 14.82
N TRP A 9 -4.40 4.74 13.73
CA TRP A 9 -4.14 5.87 12.85
C TRP A 9 -5.40 6.34 12.12
N ALA A 10 -6.19 5.41 11.55
CA ALA A 10 -7.44 5.73 10.86
C ALA A 10 -8.48 6.32 11.82
N PHE A 11 -8.56 5.81 13.05
CA PHE A 11 -9.45 6.35 14.08
C PHE A 11 -9.03 7.76 14.52
N GLY A 12 -7.72 8.01 14.68
CA GLY A 12 -7.19 9.34 14.98
C GLY A 12 -7.44 10.35 13.85
N HIS A 13 -7.22 9.97 12.60
CA HIS A 13 -7.50 10.83 11.44
C HIS A 13 -8.99 11.13 11.29
N PHE A 14 -9.86 10.17 11.58
CA PHE A 14 -11.30 10.41 11.58
C PHE A 14 -11.70 11.57 12.51
N PHE A 15 -11.22 11.54 13.76
CA PHE A 15 -11.51 12.60 14.73
C PHE A 15 -10.82 13.93 14.41
N ALA A 16 -9.65 13.89 13.77
CA ALA A 16 -8.86 15.10 13.47
C ALA A 16 -9.36 15.88 12.24
N THR A 17 -9.91 15.22 11.22
CA THR A 17 -10.16 15.86 9.92
C THR A 17 -11.54 16.50 9.79
N GLY A 18 -12.58 15.93 10.43
CA GLY A 18 -13.95 16.47 10.40
C GLY A 18 -14.64 16.55 9.02
N GLN A 19 -14.03 16.01 7.95
CA GLN A 19 -14.52 16.07 6.58
C GLN A 19 -15.09 14.73 6.11
N LEU A 20 -16.22 14.76 5.38
CA LEU A 20 -16.90 13.55 4.89
C LEU A 20 -16.05 12.75 3.90
N ASN A 21 -15.27 13.43 3.05
CA ASN A 21 -14.40 12.79 2.05
C ASN A 21 -13.33 11.93 2.74
N ALA A 22 -12.69 12.50 3.76
CA ALA A 22 -11.73 11.81 4.60
C ALA A 22 -12.38 10.65 5.35
N PHE A 23 -13.60 10.83 5.89
CA PHE A 23 -14.33 9.78 6.59
C PHE A 23 -14.55 8.52 5.74
N ILE A 24 -15.05 8.68 4.51
CA ILE A 24 -15.31 7.54 3.61
C ILE A 24 -14.01 6.80 3.29
N LEU A 25 -12.94 7.54 3.03
CA LEU A 25 -11.63 6.95 2.71
C LEU A 25 -11.05 6.18 3.90
N PHE A 26 -11.04 6.78 5.10
CA PHE A 26 -10.47 6.15 6.29
C PHE A 26 -11.33 4.98 6.82
N THR A 27 -12.65 5.04 6.70
CA THR A 27 -13.54 3.92 7.08
C THR A 27 -13.44 2.73 6.12
N ALA A 28 -13.20 2.97 4.83
CA ALA A 28 -12.91 1.91 3.86
C ALA A 28 -11.61 1.17 4.22
N PHE A 29 -10.52 1.91 4.50
CA PHE A 29 -9.26 1.32 4.96
C PHE A 29 -9.40 0.57 6.31
N LEU A 30 -10.19 1.12 7.23
CA LEU A 30 -10.46 0.48 8.51
C LEU A 30 -11.20 -0.84 8.34
N THR A 31 -12.22 -0.86 7.48
CA THR A 31 -13.01 -2.05 7.16
C THR A 31 -12.13 -3.11 6.51
N TYR A 32 -11.32 -2.72 5.52
CA TYR A 32 -10.32 -3.59 4.90
C TYR A 32 -9.36 -4.21 5.95
N ALA A 33 -8.78 -3.42 6.84
CA ALA A 33 -7.84 -3.91 7.86
C ALA A 33 -8.50 -4.90 8.85
N ILE A 34 -9.80 -4.74 9.13
CA ILE A 34 -10.57 -5.68 9.95
C ILE A 34 -10.77 -6.99 9.18
N PHE A 35 -11.25 -6.92 7.93
CA PHE A 35 -11.46 -8.09 7.09
C PHE A 35 -10.17 -8.88 6.89
N ASP A 36 -9.07 -8.20 6.60
CA ASP A 36 -7.76 -8.81 6.45
C ASP A 36 -7.32 -9.53 7.74
N ARG A 37 -7.48 -8.88 8.92
CA ARG A 37 -7.18 -9.53 10.21
C ARG A 37 -8.01 -10.78 10.45
N VAL A 38 -9.30 -10.74 10.11
CA VAL A 38 -10.22 -11.89 10.25
C VAL A 38 -9.81 -13.00 9.29
N MET A 39 -9.44 -12.66 8.06
CA MET A 39 -9.06 -13.64 7.04
C MET A 39 -7.73 -14.31 7.37
N VAL A 40 -6.73 -13.56 7.84
CA VAL A 40 -5.45 -14.09 8.35
C VAL A 40 -5.69 -15.05 9.51
N LYS A 41 -6.52 -14.66 10.49
CA LYS A 41 -6.87 -15.52 11.63
C LYS A 41 -7.62 -16.78 11.20
N ARG A 42 -8.51 -16.68 10.21
CA ARG A 42 -9.29 -17.79 9.66
C ARG A 42 -8.45 -18.77 8.83
N ARG A 43 -7.39 -18.29 8.16
CA ARG A 43 -6.43 -19.12 7.43
C ARG A 43 -5.47 -19.89 8.33
N GLY A 44 -5.50 -19.64 9.65
CA GLY A 44 -4.58 -20.27 10.60
C GLY A 44 -3.13 -19.80 10.42
N ASP A 45 -2.93 -18.65 9.76
CA ASP A 45 -1.60 -18.12 9.47
C ASP A 45 -1.04 -17.49 10.76
N THR A 46 -0.16 -18.23 11.44
CA THR A 46 0.32 -17.92 12.80
C THR A 46 1.47 -16.92 12.85
N GLY A 47 1.90 -16.40 11.70
CA GLY A 47 3.02 -15.48 11.62
C GLY A 47 3.66 -15.53 10.24
N PRO A 48 4.73 -14.76 10.02
CA PRO A 48 5.49 -14.88 8.78
C PRO A 48 5.85 -16.34 8.54
N ALA A 49 5.68 -16.81 7.29
CA ALA A 49 6.23 -18.09 6.89
C ALA A 49 7.72 -18.15 7.31
N PRO A 50 8.26 -19.34 7.66
CA PRO A 50 9.68 -19.49 7.97
C PRO A 50 10.49 -18.75 6.91
N ASP A 51 11.48 -17.95 7.34
CA ASP A 51 12.27 -17.12 6.43
C ASP A 51 12.66 -17.95 5.21
N SER A 52 12.02 -17.65 4.07
CA SER A 52 12.38 -18.26 2.81
C SER A 52 13.83 -17.88 2.55
N PRO A 53 14.69 -18.80 2.09
CA PRO A 53 16.07 -18.46 1.78
C PRO A 53 16.07 -17.22 0.89
N THR A 54 16.73 -16.17 1.37
CA THR A 54 16.78 -14.88 0.68
C THR A 54 17.51 -15.09 -0.64
N LYS A 55 16.83 -14.81 -1.75
CA LYS A 55 17.39 -14.94 -3.08
C LYS A 55 17.83 -13.56 -3.53
N LEU A 56 19.13 -13.30 -3.55
CA LEU A 56 19.71 -12.05 -4.09
C LEU A 56 19.14 -11.69 -5.47
N TRP A 57 18.83 -12.69 -6.30
CA TRP A 57 18.18 -12.49 -7.59
C TRP A 57 16.81 -11.81 -7.49
N ALA A 58 15.99 -12.18 -6.51
CA ALA A 58 14.67 -11.58 -6.33
C ALA A 58 14.79 -10.10 -5.94
N ASP A 59 15.78 -9.76 -5.11
CA ASP A 59 16.06 -8.37 -4.73
C ASP A 59 16.53 -7.55 -5.93
N ILE A 60 17.45 -8.10 -6.74
CA ILE A 60 17.95 -7.46 -7.96
C ILE A 60 16.80 -7.19 -8.94
N VAL A 61 15.94 -8.19 -9.19
CA VAL A 61 14.79 -8.04 -10.08
C VAL A 61 13.80 -6.99 -9.54
N SER A 62 13.54 -6.98 -8.22
CA SER A 62 12.69 -5.96 -7.60
C SER A 62 13.26 -4.55 -7.75
N VAL A 63 14.57 -4.38 -7.53
CA VAL A 63 15.24 -3.07 -7.67
C VAL A 63 15.19 -2.60 -9.12
N ILE A 64 15.60 -3.44 -10.07
CA ILE A 64 15.61 -3.08 -11.49
C ILE A 64 14.19 -2.84 -12.00
N GLY A 65 13.24 -3.69 -11.64
CA GLY A 65 11.83 -3.55 -11.99
C GLY A 65 11.21 -2.27 -11.43
N GLY A 66 11.51 -1.94 -10.18
CA GLY A 66 11.07 -0.70 -9.55
C GLY A 66 11.62 0.54 -10.25
N ILE A 67 12.92 0.56 -10.58
CA ILE A 67 13.55 1.66 -11.31
C ILE A 67 12.94 1.81 -12.72
N ALA A 68 12.73 0.69 -13.42
CA ALA A 68 12.15 0.69 -14.75
C ALA A 68 10.70 1.21 -14.74
N LEU A 69 9.87 0.74 -13.80
CA LEU A 69 8.50 1.22 -13.61
C LEU A 69 8.46 2.70 -13.25
N TYR A 70 9.35 3.16 -12.37
CA TYR A 70 9.48 4.58 -12.02
C TYR A 70 9.81 5.43 -13.25
N GLY A 71 10.83 5.03 -14.02
CA GLY A 71 11.21 5.73 -15.24
C GLY A 71 10.06 5.77 -16.26
N ALA A 72 9.41 4.63 -16.51
CA ALA A 72 8.24 4.56 -17.38
C ALA A 72 7.11 5.47 -16.90
N PHE A 73 6.93 5.56 -15.58
CA PHE A 73 5.86 6.36 -15.00
C PHE A 73 6.09 7.86 -15.19
N VAL A 74 7.29 8.32 -14.84
CA VAL A 74 7.68 9.74 -14.94
C VAL A 74 7.72 10.19 -16.41
N MET A 75 8.22 9.35 -17.32
CA MET A 75 8.41 9.73 -18.73
C MET A 75 7.13 9.62 -19.56
N SER A 76 6.22 8.69 -19.28
CA SER A 76 5.11 8.39 -20.21
C SER A 76 3.78 8.04 -19.53
N LEU A 77 3.77 7.20 -18.49
CA LEU A 77 2.50 6.76 -17.90
C LEU A 77 1.76 7.91 -17.22
N HIS A 78 2.46 8.87 -16.60
CA HIS A 78 1.79 10.02 -15.99
C HIS A 78 1.06 10.88 -17.04
N ARG A 79 1.63 11.01 -18.25
CA ARG A 79 0.94 11.68 -19.37
C ARG A 79 -0.28 10.88 -19.85
N LEU A 80 -0.16 9.55 -19.92
CA LEU A 80 -1.20 8.69 -20.47
C LEU A 80 -2.36 8.42 -19.50
N LEU A 81 -2.10 8.32 -18.19
CA LEU A 81 -3.11 8.04 -17.16
C LEU A 81 -3.66 9.29 -16.47
N ILE A 82 -2.85 10.35 -16.31
CA ILE A 82 -3.22 11.55 -15.54
C ILE A 82 -3.36 12.79 -16.46
N GLY A 83 -2.83 12.74 -17.69
CA GLY A 83 -2.99 13.79 -18.68
C GLY A 83 -2.02 14.97 -18.56
N VAL A 84 -1.11 14.94 -17.57
CA VAL A 84 -0.13 16.00 -17.32
C VAL A 84 1.29 15.44 -17.42
N PRO A 85 2.26 16.11 -18.08
CA PRO A 85 3.64 15.67 -18.09
C PRO A 85 4.36 16.00 -16.77
N VAL A 86 5.18 15.08 -16.26
CA VAL A 86 6.03 15.32 -15.06
C VAL A 86 7.32 16.04 -15.44
N ILE A 87 7.91 15.69 -16.58
CA ILE A 87 9.08 16.36 -17.14
C ILE A 87 8.57 17.37 -18.18
N PRO A 88 8.79 18.68 -17.98
CA PRO A 88 8.53 19.69 -19.00
C PRO A 88 9.46 19.43 -20.20
N GLY A 89 8.89 19.40 -21.41
CA GLY A 89 9.67 19.43 -22.65
C GLY A 89 10.18 20.83 -22.93
#